data_AF-B0NN69-F1
#
_entry.id   AF-B0NN69-F1
#
_cell.length_a   1.000
_cell.length_b   1.000
_cell.length_c   1.000
_cell.angle_alpha   90.00
_cell.angle_beta   90.00
_cell.angle_gamma   90.00
#
_symmetry.space_group_name_H-M   'P 1'
#
loop_
_entity.id
_entity.type
_entity.pdbx_description
1 polymer ?
#
loop_
_entity_poly.entity_id
_entity_poly.type
_entity_poly.pdbx_seq_one_letter_code
_entity_poly.pdbx_strand_id
1 'polypeptide(L)'
;MKAGQAVDKQFLITNHYMKAFYTILLLIVSNVFMTFAWYGHLKLQEMKVISNWPLYAVILFSWMIALAEYSFQIPANRIGFIGNGGPFSLMQLKVIQEVVTLIIFTIFTTVLFKGESLHWNHFAAFVCLVLAVYFVFYK
;
A
#
# COMPACT_ATOMS: atom_id res chain seq x y z
N MET A 1 37.38 16.48 15.54
CA MET A 1 36.45 15.45 16.06
C MET A 1 34.97 15.82 15.95
N LYS A 2 34.51 17.01 16.38
CA LYS A 2 33.07 17.38 16.33
C LYS A 2 32.45 17.45 14.92
N ALA A 3 33.21 17.83 13.89
CA ALA A 3 32.71 17.92 12.53
C ALA A 3 32.41 16.55 11.88
N GLY A 4 33.20 15.51 12.17
CA GLY A 4 32.99 14.15 11.65
C GLY A 4 31.70 13.52 12.17
N GLN A 5 31.46 13.60 13.48
CA GLN A 5 30.22 13.08 14.09
C GLN A 5 28.95 13.78 13.58
N ALA A 6 29.03 15.06 13.21
CA ALA A 6 27.89 15.79 12.64
C ALA A 6 27.56 15.31 11.21
N VAL A 7 28.60 15.06 10.39
CA VAL A 7 28.46 14.53 9.04
C VAL A 7 27.89 13.11 9.05
N ASP A 8 28.39 12.25 9.94
CA ASP A 8 27.89 10.87 10.09
C ASP A 8 26.41 10.83 10.49
N LYS A 9 26.01 11.70 11.44
CA LYS A 9 24.61 11.78 11.89
C LYS A 9 23.68 12.27 10.77
N GLN A 10 24.10 13.28 10.00
CA GLN A 10 23.32 13.80 8.88
C GLN A 10 23.17 12.77 7.75
N PHE A 11 24.22 12.01 7.47
CA PHE A 11 24.19 10.92 6.49
C PHE A 11 23.21 9.82 6.91
N LEU A 12 23.25 9.38 8.17
CA LEU A 12 22.32 8.37 8.70
C LEU A 12 20.86 8.84 8.64
N ILE A 13 20.60 10.08 9.04
CA ILE A 13 19.27 10.69 8.99
C ILE A 13 18.73 10.71 7.55
N THR A 14 19.55 11.15 6.60
CA THR A 14 19.17 11.21 5.18
C THR A 14 18.86 9.83 4.63
N ASN A 15 19.68 8.82 4.96
CA ASN A 15 19.46 7.44 4.55
C ASN A 15 18.13 6.88 5.09
N HIS A 16 17.77 7.18 6.33
CA HIS A 16 16.48 6.80 6.91
C HIS A 16 15.29 7.40 6.17
N TYR A 17 15.33 8.70 5.84
CA TYR A 17 14.26 9.35 5.07
C TYR A 17 14.13 8.75 3.66
N MET A 18 15.26 8.48 3.00
CA MET A 18 15.24 7.83 1.67
C MET A 18 14.61 6.45 1.74
N LYS A 19 14.99 5.61 2.72
CA LYS A 19 14.39 4.28 2.92
C LYS A 19 12.89 4.37 3.20
N ALA A 20 12.48 5.31 4.06
CA ALA A 20 11.06 5.53 4.37
C ALA A 20 10.25 5.85 3.10
N PHE A 21 10.76 6.79 2.30
CA PHE A 21 10.14 7.21 1.05
C PHE A 21 10.00 6.05 0.06
N TYR A 22 11.09 5.30 -0.19
CA TYR A 22 11.06 4.14 -1.08
C TYR A 22 10.09 3.06 -0.59
N THR A 23 10.09 2.76 0.71
CA THR A 23 9.13 1.81 1.28
C THR A 23 7.69 2.23 1.00
N ILE A 24 7.33 3.47 1.30
CA ILE A 24 5.95 3.96 1.09
C ILE A 24 5.58 3.92 -0.39
N LEU A 25 6.48 4.35 -1.28
CA LEU A 25 6.23 4.32 -2.72
C LEU A 25 6.01 2.89 -3.25
N LEU A 26 6.82 1.93 -2.80
CA LEU A 26 6.66 0.53 -3.17
C LEU A 26 5.37 -0.09 -2.60
N LEU A 27 4.98 0.27 -1.37
CA LEU A 27 3.71 -0.16 -0.76
C LEU A 27 2.50 0.38 -1.54
N ILE A 28 2.58 1.61 -2.06
CA ILE A 28 1.55 2.19 -2.94
C ILE A 28 1.44 1.38 -4.23
N VAL A 29 2.56 1.13 -4.90
CA VAL A 29 2.59 0.36 -6.15
C VAL A 29 2.06 -1.05 -5.95
N SER A 30 2.49 -1.76 -4.90
CA SER A 30 1.96 -3.08 -4.53
C SER A 30 0.43 -3.02 -4.36
N ASN A 31 -0.09 -2.05 -3.58
CA ASN A 31 -1.52 -1.96 -3.31
C ASN A 31 -2.38 -1.70 -4.56
N VAL A 32 -1.83 -0.99 -5.55
CA VAL A 32 -2.50 -0.85 -6.85
C VAL A 32 -2.66 -2.21 -7.52
N PHE A 33 -1.58 -3.00 -7.61
CA PHE A 33 -1.64 -4.35 -8.17
C PHE A 33 -2.55 -5.28 -7.34
N MET A 34 -2.50 -5.20 -6.00
CA MET A 34 -3.39 -5.96 -5.12
C MET A 34 -4.86 -5.68 -5.45
N THR A 35 -5.22 -4.40 -5.57
CA THR A 35 -6.60 -3.97 -5.85
C THR A 35 -7.06 -4.48 -7.22
N PHE A 36 -6.20 -4.42 -8.24
CA PHE A 36 -6.50 -5.00 -9.56
C PHE A 36 -6.61 -6.53 -9.53
N ALA A 37 -5.74 -7.21 -8.78
CA ALA A 37 -5.80 -8.67 -8.64
C ALA A 37 -7.14 -9.10 -8.03
N TRP A 38 -7.65 -8.35 -7.05
CA TRP A 38 -8.88 -8.71 -6.35
C TRP A 38 -10.13 -8.28 -7.11
N TYR A 39 -10.17 -7.05 -7.64
CA TYR A 39 -11.41 -6.45 -8.16
C TYR A 39 -11.37 -6.10 -9.66
N GLY A 40 -10.19 -6.12 -10.29
CA GLY A 40 -10.03 -5.74 -11.71
C GLY A 40 -10.89 -6.59 -12.64
N HIS A 41 -11.04 -7.88 -12.36
CA HIS A 41 -11.89 -8.79 -13.13
C HIS A 41 -13.37 -8.38 -13.11
N LEU A 42 -13.87 -7.86 -11.97
CA LEU A 42 -15.25 -7.36 -11.86
C LEU A 42 -15.46 -6.17 -12.79
N LYS A 43 -14.48 -5.26 -12.86
CA LYS A 43 -14.57 -4.12 -13.77
C LYS A 43 -14.50 -4.54 -15.24
N LEU A 44 -13.62 -5.48 -15.58
CA LEU A 44 -13.52 -6.02 -16.93
C LEU A 44 -14.82 -6.73 -17.37
N GLN A 45 -15.52 -7.37 -16.43
CA GLN A 45 -16.84 -7.96 -16.67
C GLN A 45 -17.92 -6.90 -16.88
N GLU A 46 -17.94 -5.83 -16.07
CA GLU A 46 -18.85 -4.69 -16.26
C GLU A 46 -18.64 -4.02 -17.63
N MET A 47 -17.38 -3.89 -18.07
CA MET A 47 -17.01 -3.34 -19.38
C MET A 47 -17.26 -4.29 -20.55
N LYS A 48 -17.83 -5.49 -20.30
CA LYS A 48 -18.07 -6.55 -21.31
C LYS A 48 -16.82 -7.00 -22.08
N VAL A 49 -15.62 -6.77 -21.52
CA VAL A 49 -14.35 -7.22 -22.11
C VAL A 49 -14.17 -8.72 -21.89
N ILE A 50 -14.57 -9.20 -20.71
CA ILE A 50 -14.61 -10.62 -20.37
C ILE A 50 -16.07 -10.98 -20.02
N SER A 51 -16.72 -11.76 -20.88
CA SER A 51 -18.04 -12.34 -20.58
C SER A 51 -17.88 -13.82 -20.33
N ASN A 52 -18.42 -14.33 -19.21
CA ASN A 52 -18.44 -15.76 -18.87
C ASN A 52 -17.06 -16.43 -18.75
N TRP A 53 -16.05 -15.73 -18.23
CA TRP A 53 -14.81 -16.41 -17.84
C TRP A 53 -15.10 -17.41 -16.72
N PRO A 54 -14.62 -18.67 -16.83
CA PRO A 54 -14.77 -19.63 -15.76
C PRO A 54 -13.93 -19.21 -14.55
N LEU A 55 -14.39 -19.56 -13.34
CA LEU A 55 -13.79 -19.10 -12.08
C LEU A 55 -12.28 -19.39 -12.00
N TYR A 56 -11.84 -20.55 -12.48
CA TYR A 56 -10.41 -20.91 -12.47
C TYR A 56 -9.56 -19.97 -13.34
N ALA A 57 -10.08 -19.48 -14.47
CA ALA A 57 -9.36 -18.56 -15.35
C ALA A 57 -9.20 -17.18 -14.69
N VAL A 58 -10.24 -16.71 -13.99
CA VAL A 58 -10.19 -15.47 -13.21
C VAL A 58 -9.15 -15.59 -12.08
N ILE A 59 -9.17 -16.70 -11.33
CA ILE A 59 -8.20 -16.93 -10.24
C ILE A 59 -6.76 -16.93 -10.77
N LEU A 60 -6.48 -17.66 -11.86
CA LEU A 60 -5.14 -17.72 -12.44
C LEU A 60 -4.67 -16.36 -12.95
N PHE A 61 -5.56 -15.60 -13.58
CA PHE A 61 -5.26 -14.23 -14.01
C PHE A 61 -4.95 -13.31 -12.82
N SER A 62 -5.76 -13.36 -11.76
CA SER A 62 -5.52 -12.63 -10.52
C SER A 62 -4.19 -13.02 -9.87
N TRP A 63 -3.81 -14.29 -9.90
CA TRP A 63 -2.50 -14.76 -9.41
C TRP A 63 -1.34 -14.17 -10.18
N MET A 64 -1.43 -14.05 -11.51
CA MET A 64 -0.38 -13.39 -12.29
C MET A 64 -0.18 -11.94 -11.88
N ILE A 65 -1.27 -11.22 -11.57
CA ILE A 65 -1.19 -9.85 -11.06
C ILE A 65 -0.62 -9.83 -9.64
N ALA A 66 -1.01 -10.78 -8.79
CA ALA A 66 -0.48 -10.90 -7.43
C ALA A 66 1.05 -11.14 -7.43
N LEU A 67 1.60 -11.86 -8.41
CA LEU A 67 3.06 -11.97 -8.54
C LEU A 67 3.75 -10.61 -8.73
N ALA A 68 3.14 -9.71 -9.51
CA ALA A 68 3.64 -8.34 -9.64
C ALA A 68 3.53 -7.57 -8.32
N GLU A 69 2.40 -7.70 -7.62
CA GLU A 69 2.19 -7.12 -6.28
C GLU A 69 3.30 -7.52 -5.29
N TYR A 70 3.57 -8.83 -5.16
CA TYR A 70 4.62 -9.34 -4.28
C TYR A 70 6.02 -8.86 -4.66
N SER A 71 6.27 -8.62 -5.95
CA SER A 71 7.55 -8.10 -6.44
C SER A 71 7.86 -6.70 -5.90
N PHE A 72 6.85 -5.94 -5.46
CA PHE A 72 7.04 -4.64 -4.79
C PHE A 72 6.84 -4.72 -3.27
N GLN A 73 5.88 -5.52 -2.81
CA GLN A 73 5.54 -5.65 -1.39
C GLN A 73 6.70 -6.23 -0.56
N ILE A 74 7.37 -7.27 -1.08
CA ILE A 74 8.46 -7.93 -0.36
C ILE A 74 9.68 -7.00 -0.22
N PRO A 75 10.18 -6.33 -1.29
CA PRO A 75 11.24 -5.33 -1.14
C PRO A 75 10.86 -4.16 -0.24
N ALA A 76 9.62 -3.65 -0.33
CA ALA A 76 9.16 -2.53 0.49
C ALA A 76 9.33 -2.84 1.99
N ASN A 77 8.84 -4.00 2.41
CA ASN A 77 8.92 -4.46 3.79
C ASN A 77 10.37 -4.73 4.21
N ARG A 78 11.19 -5.33 3.32
CA ARG A 78 12.61 -5.56 3.63
C ARG A 78 13.39 -4.27 3.84
N ILE A 79 13.19 -3.25 2.99
CA ILE A 79 13.84 -1.94 3.09
C ILE A 79 13.35 -1.17 4.32
N GLY A 80 12.05 -1.27 4.61
CA GLY A 80 11.40 -0.49 5.65
C GLY A 80 11.60 -1.05 7.06
N PHE A 81 11.83 -2.36 7.19
CA PHE A 81 11.86 -3.04 8.48
C PHE A 81 13.10 -2.68 9.31
N ILE A 82 12.88 -2.28 10.56
CA ILE A 82 13.92 -1.85 11.49
C ILE A 82 14.98 -2.93 11.76
N GLY A 83 14.59 -4.21 11.75
CA GLY A 83 15.54 -5.33 11.89
C GLY A 83 16.55 -5.43 10.73
N ASN A 84 16.25 -4.81 9.57
CA ASN A 84 17.15 -4.74 8.42
C ASN A 84 17.81 -3.35 8.29
N GLY A 85 17.74 -2.51 9.33
CA GLY A 85 18.24 -1.13 9.31
C GLY A 85 17.32 -0.14 8.60
N GLY A 86 16.03 -0.48 8.47
CA GLY A 86 14.97 0.42 8.03
C GLY A 86 14.41 1.30 9.15
N PRO A 87 13.51 2.24 8.83
CA PRO A 87 12.96 3.18 9.82
C PRO A 87 11.73 2.67 10.58
N PHE A 88 11.08 1.57 10.16
CA PHE A 88 9.76 1.17 10.66
C PHE A 88 9.76 -0.17 11.39
N SER A 89 8.99 -0.27 12.47
CA SER A 89 8.66 -1.57 13.08
C SER A 89 7.73 -2.39 12.18
N LEU A 90 7.62 -3.70 12.44
CA LEU A 90 6.69 -4.57 11.70
C LEU A 90 5.23 -4.08 11.80
N MET A 91 4.84 -3.61 12.99
CA MET A 91 3.50 -3.05 13.22
C MET A 91 3.28 -1.76 12.42
N GLN A 92 4.28 -0.86 12.40
CA GLN A 92 4.19 0.38 11.63
C GLN A 92 4.08 0.10 10.12
N LEU A 93 4.85 -0.85 9.59
CA LEU A 93 4.75 -1.25 8.18
C LEU A 93 3.35 -1.76 7.84
N LYS A 94 2.77 -2.61 8.69
CA LYS A 94 1.41 -3.12 8.47
C LYS A 94 0.38 -2.01 8.50
N VAL A 95 0.47 -1.10 9.47
CA VAL A 95 -0.47 0.03 9.58
C VAL A 95 -0.36 0.97 8.39
N ILE A 96 0.86 1.29 7.93
CA ILE A 96 1.06 2.06 6.69
C ILE A 96 0.41 1.33 5.52
N GLN A 97 0.59 0.00 5.41
CA GLN A 97 0.01 -0.79 4.34
C GLN A 97 -1.53 -0.78 4.37
N GLU A 98 -2.17 -0.86 5.53
CA GLU A 98 -3.64 -0.77 5.66
C GLU A 98 -4.17 0.60 5.24
N VAL A 99 -3.50 1.67 5.66
CA VAL A 99 -3.84 3.04 5.26
C VAL A 99 -3.73 3.21 3.74
N VAL A 100 -2.62 2.74 3.15
CA VAL A 100 -2.42 2.77 1.70
C VAL A 100 -3.47 1.92 0.98
N THR A 101 -3.80 0.73 1.50
CA THR A 101 -4.84 -0.16 0.96
C THR A 101 -6.15 0.58 0.84
N LEU A 102 -6.59 1.22 1.93
CA LEU A 102 -7.90 1.86 1.98
C LEU A 102 -7.96 3.12 1.13
N ILE A 103 -6.87 3.89 1.05
CA ILE A 103 -6.76 5.03 0.13
C ILE A 103 -6.87 4.56 -1.31
N ILE A 104 -6.06 3.57 -1.71
CA ILE A 104 -6.06 3.05 -3.09
C ILE A 104 -7.39 2.41 -3.44
N PHE A 105 -7.98 1.63 -2.53
CA PHE A 105 -9.29 1.01 -2.71
C PHE A 105 -10.38 2.07 -2.90
N THR A 106 -10.39 3.13 -2.08
CA THR A 106 -11.37 4.23 -2.20
C THR A 106 -11.23 4.96 -3.53
N ILE A 107 -10.00 5.25 -3.98
CA ILE A 107 -9.76 5.86 -5.31
C ILE A 107 -10.22 4.90 -6.42
N PHE A 108 -9.89 3.62 -6.30
CA PHE A 108 -10.26 2.61 -7.28
C PHE A 108 -11.79 2.47 -7.43
N THR A 109 -12.53 2.37 -6.32
CA THR A 109 -13.99 2.25 -6.36
C THR A 109 -14.62 3.53 -6.90
N THR A 110 -14.22 4.71 -6.43
CA THR A 110 -14.80 5.97 -6.89
C THR A 110 -14.52 6.27 -8.37
N VAL A 111 -13.34 5.95 -8.88
CA VAL A 111 -12.94 6.23 -10.28
C VAL A 111 -13.45 5.17 -11.24
N LEU A 112 -13.30 3.88 -10.90
CA LEU A 112 -13.64 2.79 -11.81
C LEU A 112 -15.10 2.35 -11.65
N PHE A 113 -15.66 2.41 -10.45
CA PHE A 113 -17.05 2.05 -10.17
C PHE A 113 -17.85 3.33 -9.89
N LYS A 114 -18.08 4.12 -10.94
CA LYS A 114 -18.71 5.46 -10.94
C LYS A 114 -20.13 5.57 -10.32
N GLY A 115 -20.63 4.53 -9.64
CA GLY A 115 -21.96 4.45 -9.05
C GLY A 115 -22.00 4.39 -7.52
N GLU A 116 -20.90 4.14 -6.81
CA GLU A 116 -20.91 4.17 -5.35
C GLU A 116 -20.69 5.60 -4.85
N SER A 117 -21.79 6.31 -4.58
CA SER A 117 -21.76 7.59 -3.90
C SER A 117 -21.02 7.46 -2.56
N LEU A 118 -19.96 8.26 -2.37
CA LEU A 118 -19.21 8.34 -1.12
C LEU A 118 -20.18 8.68 0.03
N HIS A 119 -20.61 7.64 0.74
CA HIS A 119 -21.53 7.78 1.86
C HIS A 119 -20.79 8.33 3.08
N TRP A 120 -21.54 8.93 4.00
CA TRP A 120 -21.02 9.46 5.27
C TRP A 120 -20.16 8.43 6.02
N ASN A 121 -20.48 7.14 5.88
CA ASN A 121 -19.73 6.03 6.47
C ASN A 121 -18.28 5.93 5.95
N HIS A 122 -17.99 6.33 4.71
CA HIS A 122 -16.62 6.35 4.17
C HIS A 122 -15.77 7.44 4.82
N PHE A 123 -16.39 8.59 5.11
CA PHE A 123 -15.75 9.66 5.84
C PHE A 123 -15.44 9.24 7.29
N ALA A 124 -16.41 8.61 7.98
CA ALA A 124 -16.19 8.05 9.31
C ALA A 124 -15.07 6.99 9.33
N ALA A 125 -15.03 6.10 8.33
CA ALA A 125 -13.95 5.13 8.17
C ALA A 125 -12.58 5.81 7.99
N PHE A 126 -12.52 6.87 7.19
CA PHE A 126 -11.28 7.65 7.00
C PHE A 126 -10.79 8.28 8.31
N VAL A 127 -11.70 8.84 9.11
CA VAL A 127 -11.37 9.38 10.45
C VAL A 127 -10.83 8.27 11.37
N CYS A 128 -11.46 7.10 11.37
CA CYS A 128 -10.97 5.95 12.14
C CYS A 128 -9.56 5.52 11.71
N LEU A 129 -9.20 5.63 10.43
CA LEU A 129 -7.84 5.34 9.96
C LEU A 129 -6.82 6.38 10.40
N VAL A 130 -7.18 7.66 10.35
CA VAL A 130 -6.31 8.72 10.87
C VAL A 130 -6.06 8.51 12.37
N LEU A 131 -7.09 8.13 13.13
CA LEU A 131 -6.97 7.78 14.54
C LEU A 131 -6.09 6.54 14.74
N ALA A 132 -6.22 5.51 13.90
CA ALA A 132 -5.38 4.32 13.97
C ALA A 132 -3.89 4.65 13.73
N VAL A 133 -3.58 5.49 12.73
CA VAL A 133 -2.23 6.02 12.52
C VAL A 133 -1.77 6.77 13.76
N TYR A 134 -2.57 7.73 14.23
CA TYR A 134 -2.23 8.51 15.41
C TYR A 134 -1.85 7.61 16.60
N PHE A 135 -2.69 6.63 16.96
CA PHE A 135 -2.42 5.74 18.09
C PHE A 135 -1.20 4.84 17.91
N VAL A 136 -0.91 4.40 16.68
CA VAL A 136 0.27 3.55 16.40
C VAL A 136 1.57 4.34 16.50
N PHE A 137 1.53 5.65 16.21
CA PHE A 137 2.69 6.54 16.33
C PHE A 137 2.70 7.36 17.64
N TYR A 138 1.63 7.29 18.44
CA TYR A 138 1.54 7.90 19.76
C TYR A 138 2.43 7.14 20.74
N LYS A 139 3.25 7.87 21.49
CA LYS A 139 4.26 7.35 22.41
C LYS A 139 3.97 7.81 23.82
#